data_AF-A0A957QAB8-F1
#
_entry.id   AF-A0A957QAB8-F1
#
_cell.length_a   1.000
_cell.length_b   1.000
_cell.length_c   1.000
_cell.angle_alpha   90.00
_cell.angle_beta   90.00
_cell.angle_gamma   90.00
#
_symmetry.space_group_name_H-M   'P 1'
#
loop_
_entity.id
_entity.type
_entity.pdbx_description
1 polymer ?
#
loop_
_entity_poly.entity_id
_entity_poly.type
_entity_poly.pdbx_seq_one_letter_code
_entity_poly.pdbx_strand_id
1 'polypeptide(L)'
;MDERTLQLLTAFAQLDANPQITSLLMEMAELDRRWVRYMAGPVILHRSPWAETLPAWMLPAIYADRAELIAQEVRDGTIGELATSLEVMAYMYPATMDAPLAYEWVQVYLCCGQEALTKQGKLPDGQTFAQVVLGENQPLVLTDYIQSQFLIPLQRDIRRKVVQIAAERGVAKQPRSRSKAVDEDVATISEEEQEHIPYGPLQMSLLDLGE
;
A
#
# COMPACT_ATOMS: atom_id res chain seq x y z
N MET A 1 9.81 -4.75 -15.34
CA MET A 1 10.26 -3.39 -14.97
C MET A 1 11.78 -3.38 -14.95
N ASP A 2 12.43 -2.32 -15.41
CA ASP A 2 13.90 -2.23 -15.40
C ASP A 2 14.42 -2.12 -13.96
N GLU A 3 15.47 -2.87 -13.62
CA GLU A 3 16.16 -2.85 -12.33
C GLU A 3 16.62 -1.42 -11.96
N ARG A 4 16.97 -0.62 -12.98
CA ARG A 4 17.35 0.79 -12.81
C ARG A 4 16.20 1.64 -12.26
N THR A 5 14.95 1.37 -12.64
CA THR A 5 13.78 2.10 -12.14
C THR A 5 13.56 1.81 -10.65
N LEU A 6 13.74 0.56 -10.21
CA LEU A 6 13.68 0.18 -8.80
C LEU A 6 14.80 0.83 -7.97
N GLN A 7 16.01 0.85 -8.51
CA GLN A 7 17.16 1.48 -7.85
C GLN A 7 16.96 2.99 -7.73
N LEU A 8 16.41 3.65 -8.76
CA LEU A 8 16.08 5.07 -8.69
C LEU A 8 14.99 5.35 -7.66
N LEU A 9 13.90 4.57 -7.63
CA LEU A 9 12.82 4.74 -6.64
C LEU A 9 13.35 4.59 -5.21
N THR A 10 14.20 3.58 -4.96
CA THR A 10 14.84 3.37 -3.67
C THR A 10 15.78 4.51 -3.31
N ALA A 11 16.62 4.95 -4.26
CA ALA A 11 17.54 6.07 -4.04
C ALA A 11 16.80 7.37 -3.72
N PHE A 12 15.70 7.69 -4.42
CA PHE A 12 14.91 8.87 -4.12
C PHE A 12 14.25 8.79 -2.74
N ALA A 13 13.70 7.63 -2.36
CA ALA A 13 13.15 7.46 -1.01
C ALA A 13 14.20 7.60 0.10
N GLN A 14 15.45 7.21 -0.16
CA GLN A 14 16.57 7.39 0.77
C GLN A 14 17.07 8.83 0.83
N LEU A 15 16.84 9.64 -0.22
CA LEU A 15 17.25 11.05 -0.31
C LEU A 15 16.29 12.03 0.39
N ASP A 16 15.52 11.56 1.38
CA ASP A 16 14.46 12.34 2.05
C ASP A 16 13.44 12.94 1.05
N ALA A 17 13.23 12.27 -0.10
CA ALA A 17 12.27 12.73 -1.07
C ALA A 17 10.86 12.65 -0.48
N ASN A 18 10.08 13.71 -0.71
CA ASN A 18 8.71 13.79 -0.25
C ASN A 18 7.92 12.55 -0.71
N PRO A 19 7.24 11.83 0.21
CA PRO A 19 6.54 10.58 -0.11
C PRO A 19 5.49 10.75 -1.21
N GLN A 20 4.93 11.95 -1.37
CA GLN A 20 4.03 12.28 -2.47
C GLN A 20 4.75 12.25 -3.82
N ILE A 21 5.94 12.83 -3.93
CA ILE A 21 6.74 12.82 -5.16
C ILE A 21 7.14 11.39 -5.52
N THR A 22 7.62 10.62 -4.55
CA THR A 22 7.96 9.21 -4.77
C THR A 22 6.74 8.43 -5.25
N SER A 23 5.56 8.64 -4.64
CA SER A 23 4.34 7.97 -5.07
C SER A 23 3.90 8.34 -6.49
N LEU A 24 4.08 9.61 -6.91
CA LEU A 24 3.79 10.03 -8.28
C LEU A 24 4.73 9.35 -9.29
N LEU A 25 6.02 9.24 -8.96
CA LEU A 25 6.97 8.49 -9.80
C LEU A 25 6.58 7.01 -9.91
N MET A 26 6.09 6.42 -8.82
CA MET A 26 5.57 5.05 -8.83
C MET A 26 4.32 4.91 -9.69
N GLU A 27 3.40 5.89 -9.67
CA GLU A 27 2.24 5.92 -10.57
C GLU A 27 2.67 6.02 -12.03
N MET A 28 3.64 6.89 -12.35
CA MET A 28 4.20 7.03 -13.70
C MET A 28 4.92 5.76 -14.17
N ALA A 29 5.50 5.01 -13.24
CA ALA A 29 6.11 3.70 -13.50
C ALA A 29 5.08 2.55 -13.58
N GLU A 30 3.79 2.87 -13.54
CA GLU A 30 2.68 1.91 -13.63
C GLU A 30 2.70 0.81 -12.54
N LEU A 31 3.22 1.15 -11.35
CA LEU A 31 3.19 0.25 -10.20
C LEU A 31 1.77 0.01 -9.68
N ASP A 32 1.53 -1.16 -9.06
CA ASP A 32 0.23 -1.48 -8.46
C ASP A 32 -0.16 -0.38 -7.46
N ARG A 33 -1.40 0.09 -7.60
CA ARG A 33 -2.02 1.13 -6.75
C ARG A 33 -1.85 0.88 -5.25
N ARG A 34 -1.75 -0.38 -4.81
CA ARG A 34 -1.55 -0.74 -3.39
C ARG A 34 -0.19 -0.28 -2.89
N TRP A 35 0.86 -0.45 -3.69
CA TRP A 35 2.20 0.06 -3.37
C TRP A 35 2.22 1.58 -3.35
N VAL A 36 1.64 2.21 -4.38
CA VAL A 36 1.54 3.68 -4.47
C VAL A 36 0.83 4.25 -3.24
N ARG A 37 -0.34 3.69 -2.89
CA ARG A 37 -1.13 4.14 -1.72
C ARG A 37 -0.40 3.91 -0.41
N TYR A 38 0.32 2.81 -0.29
CA TYR A 38 1.11 2.53 0.91
C TYR A 38 2.26 3.54 1.06
N MET A 39 2.94 3.90 -0.04
CA MET A 39 3.98 4.93 -0.03
C MET A 39 3.41 6.32 0.32
N ALA A 40 2.32 6.73 -0.34
CA ALA A 40 1.74 8.06 -0.18
C ALA A 40 0.94 8.24 1.13
N GLY A 41 0.52 7.15 1.76
CA GLY A 41 -0.33 7.17 2.94
C GLY A 41 0.36 7.77 4.15
N PRO A 42 -0.41 8.33 5.11
CA PRO A 42 0.17 8.89 6.32
C PRO A 42 0.82 7.81 7.19
N VAL A 43 1.72 8.22 8.08
CA VAL A 43 2.15 7.35 9.20
C VAL A 43 1.01 7.26 10.21
N ILE A 44 0.67 6.04 10.64
CA ILE A 44 -0.38 5.80 11.62
C ILE A 44 0.24 5.72 13.01
N LEU A 45 -0.19 6.60 13.91
CA LEU A 45 0.29 6.68 15.28
C LEU A 45 -0.84 6.39 16.28
N HIS A 46 -0.47 5.93 17.47
CA HIS A 46 -1.42 5.89 18.59
C HIS A 46 -1.87 7.32 18.94
N ARG A 47 -3.17 7.48 19.22
CA ARG A 47 -3.77 8.79 19.49
C ARG A 47 -3.43 9.25 20.90
N SER A 48 -2.31 9.93 21.03
CA SER A 48 -1.78 10.41 22.29
C SER A 48 -0.99 11.71 22.10
N PRO A 49 -0.93 12.61 23.09
CA PRO A 49 -0.01 13.75 23.09
C PRO A 49 1.46 13.34 22.90
N TRP A 50 1.83 12.13 23.32
CA TRP A 50 3.19 11.58 23.13
C TRP A 50 3.55 11.30 21.66
N ALA A 51 2.58 11.34 20.74
CA ALA A 51 2.88 11.24 19.31
C ALA A 51 3.79 12.39 18.83
N GLU A 52 3.71 13.56 19.45
CA GLU A 52 4.54 14.72 19.12
C GLU A 52 5.99 14.60 19.63
N THR A 53 6.26 13.65 20.54
CA THR A 53 7.60 13.43 21.10
C THR A 53 8.40 12.37 20.35
N LEU A 54 7.89 11.90 19.20
CA LEU A 54 8.63 10.99 18.33
C LEU A 54 9.93 11.65 17.84
N PRO A 55 11.05 10.90 17.80
CA PRO A 55 12.30 11.43 17.29
C PRO A 55 12.15 11.93 15.85
N ALA A 56 12.67 13.13 15.55
CA ALA A 56 12.52 13.77 14.24
C ALA A 56 13.02 12.91 13.06
N TRP A 57 14.01 12.05 13.29
CA TRP A 57 14.55 11.13 12.28
C TRP A 57 13.58 9.98 11.93
N MET A 58 12.61 9.67 12.79
CA MET A 58 11.80 8.45 12.67
C MET A 58 10.82 8.52 11.50
N LEU A 59 10.15 9.66 11.30
CA LEU A 59 9.19 9.83 10.21
C LEU A 59 9.82 9.67 8.81
N PRO A 60 10.94 10.34 8.47
CA PRO A 60 11.58 10.11 7.17
C PRO A 60 12.12 8.68 7.03
N ALA A 61 12.64 8.09 8.11
CA ALA A 61 13.10 6.69 8.11
C ALA A 61 11.96 5.69 7.83
N ILE A 62 10.73 5.95 8.30
CA ILE A 62 9.56 5.12 7.97
C ILE A 62 9.30 5.10 6.47
N TYR A 63 9.37 6.25 5.80
CA TYR A 63 9.14 6.31 4.35
C TYR A 63 10.26 5.61 3.56
N ALA A 64 11.51 5.73 4.01
CA ALA A 64 12.62 4.96 3.45
C ALA A 64 12.41 3.44 3.61
N ASP A 65 11.99 3.00 4.80
CA ASP A 65 11.69 1.58 5.07
C ASP A 65 10.53 1.06 4.21
N ARG A 66 9.48 1.87 4.00
CA ARG A 66 8.37 1.52 3.10
C ARG A 66 8.85 1.36 1.67
N ALA A 67 9.68 2.26 1.18
CA ALA A 67 10.18 2.19 -0.19
C ALA A 67 11.05 0.95 -0.42
N GLU A 68 11.92 0.60 0.55
CA GLU A 68 12.70 -0.63 0.49
C GLU A 68 11.81 -1.88 0.50
N LEU A 69 10.80 -1.92 1.39
CA LEU A 69 9.84 -3.02 1.45
C LEU A 69 9.06 -3.16 0.13
N ILE A 70 8.60 -2.04 -0.44
CA ILE A 70 7.91 -2.03 -1.73
C ILE A 70 8.86 -2.50 -2.84
N ALA A 71 10.11 -2.05 -2.87
CA ALA A 71 11.07 -2.49 -3.87
C ALA A 71 11.32 -4.00 -3.80
N GLN A 72 11.38 -4.57 -2.58
CA GLN A 72 11.44 -6.02 -2.38
C GLN A 72 10.18 -6.72 -2.92
N GLU A 73 9.00 -6.25 -2.53
CA GLU A 73 7.72 -6.79 -3.00
C GLU A 73 7.58 -6.78 -4.53
N VAL A 74 8.02 -5.70 -5.18
CA VAL A 74 8.01 -5.58 -6.64
C VAL A 74 8.96 -6.60 -7.28
N ARG A 75 10.16 -6.80 -6.72
CA ARG A 75 11.12 -7.81 -7.22
C ARG A 75 10.55 -9.22 -7.10
N ASP A 76 9.85 -9.49 -5.99
CA ASP A 76 9.25 -10.80 -5.73
C ASP A 76 7.93 -11.00 -6.48
N GLY A 77 7.38 -9.95 -7.11
CA GLY A 77 6.06 -9.97 -7.75
C GLY A 77 4.92 -10.20 -6.76
N THR A 78 5.13 -9.90 -5.48
CA THR A 78 4.15 -10.09 -4.41
C THR A 78 3.63 -8.76 -3.90
N ILE A 79 2.43 -8.75 -3.32
CA ILE A 79 1.86 -7.53 -2.77
C ILE A 79 1.76 -7.71 -1.27
N GLY A 80 2.61 -6.99 -0.55
CA GLY A 80 2.69 -7.13 0.89
C GLY A 80 1.46 -6.57 1.58
N GLU A 81 1.16 -7.17 2.72
CA GLU A 81 0.07 -6.79 3.60
C GLU A 81 0.55 -6.25 4.94
N LEU A 82 1.85 -6.35 5.22
CA LEU A 82 2.43 -6.03 6.53
C LEU A 82 3.11 -4.66 6.51
N ALA A 83 2.94 -3.91 7.60
CA ALA A 83 3.69 -2.70 7.87
C ALA A 83 5.13 -3.02 8.33
N THR A 84 6.03 -2.06 8.24
CA THR A 84 7.42 -2.23 8.69
C THR A 84 7.51 -2.26 10.21
N SER A 85 8.58 -2.85 10.77
CA SER A 85 8.82 -2.86 12.21
C SER A 85 8.98 -1.45 12.79
N LEU A 86 9.54 -0.51 12.02
CA LEU A 86 9.64 0.89 12.42
C LEU A 86 8.26 1.57 12.54
N GLU A 87 7.29 1.23 11.67
CA GLU A 87 5.91 1.71 11.81
C GLU A 87 5.22 1.15 13.05
N VAL A 88 5.43 -0.14 13.35
CA VAL A 88 4.92 -0.76 14.58
C VAL A 88 5.51 -0.06 15.80
N MET A 89 6.83 0.16 15.82
CA MET A 89 7.51 0.88 16.90
C MET A 89 6.96 2.30 17.06
N ALA A 90 6.81 3.05 15.97
CA ALA A 90 6.27 4.41 15.99
C ALA A 90 4.82 4.45 16.47
N TYR A 91 4.00 3.47 16.07
CA TYR A 91 2.63 3.34 16.54
C TYR A 91 2.57 3.04 18.05
N MET A 92 3.42 2.15 18.54
CA MET A 92 3.40 1.70 19.93
C MET A 92 4.08 2.67 20.91
N TYR A 93 5.05 3.47 20.46
CA TYR A 93 5.78 4.39 21.33
C TYR A 93 4.88 5.35 22.13
N PRO A 94 3.87 6.02 21.55
CA PRO A 94 2.99 6.86 22.36
C PRO A 94 2.14 6.05 23.34
N ALA A 95 1.78 4.81 22.96
CA ALA A 95 1.00 3.93 23.82
C ALA A 95 1.77 3.46 25.07
N THR A 96 3.09 3.24 24.95
CA THR A 96 3.94 2.90 26.11
C THR A 96 4.09 4.06 27.09
N MET A 97 3.97 5.29 26.61
CA MET A 97 4.04 6.50 27.42
C MET A 97 2.71 6.82 28.11
N ASP A 98 1.58 6.43 27.53
CA ASP A 98 0.26 6.61 28.13
C ASP A 98 0.02 5.63 29.28
N ALA A 99 0.40 4.36 29.12
CA ALA A 99 0.16 3.33 30.12
C ALA A 99 1.14 2.15 29.98
N PRO A 100 1.37 1.39 31.07
CA PRO A 100 2.11 0.14 30.99
C PRO A 100 1.46 -0.84 30.01
N LEU A 101 2.27 -1.45 29.14
CA LEU A 101 1.82 -2.49 28.22
C LEU A 101 1.80 -3.86 28.90
N ALA A 102 0.90 -4.74 28.45
CA ALA A 102 0.97 -6.15 28.79
C ALA A 102 2.23 -6.79 28.21
N TYR A 103 2.69 -7.88 28.83
CA TYR A 103 3.97 -8.52 28.54
C TYR A 103 4.16 -8.90 27.06
N GLU A 104 3.11 -9.40 26.40
CA GLU A 104 3.14 -9.76 24.99
C GLU A 104 3.40 -8.54 24.09
N TRP A 105 2.77 -7.41 24.41
CA TRP A 105 2.97 -6.16 23.69
C TRP A 105 4.34 -5.53 23.97
N VAL A 106 4.88 -5.69 25.19
CA VAL A 106 6.26 -5.30 25.49
C VAL A 106 7.23 -6.06 24.60
N GLN A 107 7.05 -7.37 24.44
CA GLN A 107 7.89 -8.17 23.53
C GLN A 107 7.78 -7.72 22.07
N VAL A 108 6.57 -7.43 21.59
CA VAL A 108 6.37 -6.88 20.24
C VAL A 108 7.11 -5.56 20.07
N TYR A 109 6.94 -4.62 21.00
CA TYR A 109 7.59 -3.31 20.97
C TYR A 109 9.11 -3.42 20.95
N LEU A 110 9.68 -4.25 21.83
CA LEU A 110 11.12 -4.41 21.93
C LEU A 110 11.73 -5.16 20.74
N CYS A 111 11.04 -6.16 20.19
CA CYS A 111 11.52 -6.88 19.00
C CYS A 111 11.49 -5.97 17.75
N CYS A 112 10.37 -5.27 17.51
CA CYS A 112 10.28 -4.32 16.41
C CYS A 112 11.27 -3.15 16.58
N GLY A 113 11.44 -2.66 17.82
CA GLY A 113 12.41 -1.62 18.13
C GLY A 113 13.86 -2.08 17.93
N GLN A 114 14.19 -3.32 18.29
CA GLN A 114 15.50 -3.91 18.01
C GLN A 114 15.78 -3.92 16.52
N GLU A 115 14.88 -4.48 15.71
CA GLU A 115 15.05 -4.54 14.25
C GLU A 115 15.20 -3.15 13.64
N ALA A 116 14.29 -2.24 14.00
CA ALA A 116 14.24 -0.90 13.44
C ALA A 116 15.46 -0.06 13.85
N LEU A 117 15.86 -0.07 15.12
CA LEU A 117 16.99 0.74 15.60
C LEU A 117 18.34 0.15 15.15
N THR A 118 18.47 -1.17 15.04
CA THR A 118 19.66 -1.80 14.42
C THR A 118 19.79 -1.35 12.97
N LYS A 119 18.71 -1.44 12.19
CA LYS A 119 18.72 -1.04 10.78
C LYS A 119 19.12 0.42 10.59
N GLN A 120 18.66 1.30 11.48
CA GLN A 120 18.92 2.73 11.42
C GLN A 120 20.23 3.16 12.12
N GLY A 121 21.02 2.22 12.65
CA GLY A 121 22.27 2.50 13.37
C GLY A 121 22.06 3.40 14.61
N LYS A 122 20.92 3.26 15.28
CA LYS A 122 20.53 4.07 16.45
C LYS A 122 20.77 3.37 17.79
N LEU A 123 21.22 2.11 17.78
CA LEU A 123 21.65 1.42 18.98
C LEU A 123 23.13 1.69 19.27
N PRO A 124 23.52 1.80 20.55
CA PRO A 124 24.92 1.79 20.94
C PRO A 124 25.63 0.50 20.49
N ASP A 125 26.93 0.60 20.19
CA ASP A 125 27.72 -0.53 19.71
C ASP A 125 27.64 -1.74 20.65
N GLY A 126 27.26 -2.88 20.09
CA GLY A 126 27.18 -4.16 20.81
C GLY A 126 26.03 -4.29 21.81
N GLN A 127 25.10 -3.33 21.87
CA GLN A 127 23.96 -3.38 22.80
C GLN A 127 22.66 -3.75 22.08
N THR A 128 21.81 -4.51 22.78
CA THR A 128 20.44 -4.77 22.32
C THR A 128 19.50 -3.68 22.83
N PHE A 129 18.38 -3.48 22.14
CA PHE A 129 17.36 -2.55 22.58
C PHE A 129 16.76 -2.96 23.94
N ALA A 130 16.60 -4.26 24.18
CA ALA A 130 16.19 -4.80 25.48
C ALA A 130 17.18 -4.43 26.60
N GLN A 131 18.49 -4.50 26.31
CA GLN A 131 19.53 -4.12 27.26
C GLN A 131 19.47 -2.62 27.57
N VAL A 132 19.28 -1.78 26.55
CA VAL A 132 19.20 -0.32 26.73
C VAL A 132 17.97 0.08 27.54
N VAL A 133 16.82 -0.55 27.30
CA VAL A 133 15.53 -0.15 27.91
C VAL A 133 15.28 -0.84 29.25
N LEU A 134 15.55 -2.14 29.34
CA LEU A 134 15.22 -2.97 30.51
C LEU A 134 16.45 -3.37 31.33
N GLY A 135 17.67 -3.16 30.82
CA GLY A 135 18.89 -3.71 31.45
C GLY A 135 19.04 -5.23 31.27
N GLU A 136 18.26 -5.83 30.37
CA GLU A 136 18.26 -7.28 30.14
C GLU A 136 19.24 -7.68 29.02
N ASN A 137 20.09 -8.67 29.30
CA ASN A 137 21.11 -9.14 28.35
C ASN A 137 20.61 -10.27 27.42
N GLN A 138 19.36 -10.72 27.57
CA GLN A 138 18.85 -11.81 26.75
C GLN A 138 18.40 -11.29 25.38
N PRO A 139 18.77 -11.97 24.28
CA PRO A 139 18.23 -11.65 22.97
C PRO A 139 16.74 -11.94 22.97
N LEU A 140 15.93 -10.94 22.64
CA LEU A 140 14.49 -11.11 22.50
C LEU A 140 14.19 -11.83 21.19
N VAL A 141 13.59 -13.01 21.32
CA VAL A 141 13.06 -13.78 20.20
C VAL A 141 11.56 -13.88 20.40
N LEU A 142 10.80 -13.39 19.42
CA LEU A 142 9.35 -13.56 19.44
C LEU A 142 9.01 -15.04 19.26
N THR A 143 8.10 -15.53 20.09
CA THR A 143 7.50 -16.84 19.87
C THR A 143 6.55 -16.80 18.68
N ASP A 144 6.37 -17.93 17.99
CA ASP A 144 5.40 -18.05 16.88
C ASP A 144 3.98 -17.61 17.28
N TYR A 145 3.64 -17.85 18.55
CA TYR A 145 2.38 -17.39 19.14
C TYR A 145 2.29 -15.86 19.16
N ILE A 146 3.30 -15.17 19.70
CA ILE A 146 3.29 -13.71 19.77
C ILE A 146 3.32 -13.10 18.36
N GLN A 147 4.13 -13.68 17.47
CA GLN A 147 4.20 -13.24 16.09
C GLN A 147 2.84 -13.33 15.38
N SER A 148 2.17 -14.48 15.49
CA SER A 148 0.89 -14.73 14.80
C SER A 148 -0.31 -14.00 15.43
N GLN A 149 -0.35 -13.88 16.76
CA GLN A 149 -1.51 -13.32 17.46
C GLN A 149 -1.43 -11.81 17.69
N PHE A 150 -0.23 -11.22 17.72
CA PHE A 150 -0.05 -9.81 18.09
C PHE A 150 0.62 -9.02 16.96
N LEU A 151 1.84 -9.41 16.56
CA LEU A 151 2.63 -8.63 15.60
C LEU A 151 1.98 -8.58 14.20
N ILE A 152 1.72 -9.75 13.60
CA ILE A 152 1.16 -9.83 12.24
C ILE A 152 -0.19 -9.11 12.13
N PRO A 153 -1.15 -9.30 13.05
CA PRO A 153 -2.41 -8.54 13.02
C PRO A 153 -2.19 -7.04 13.11
N LEU A 154 -1.31 -6.57 14.00
CA LEU A 154 -1.02 -5.14 14.15
C LEU A 154 -0.38 -4.54 12.89
N GLN A 155 0.62 -5.21 12.32
CA GLN A 155 1.25 -4.80 11.06
C GLN A 155 0.22 -4.70 9.93
N ARG A 156 -0.66 -5.69 9.82
CA ARG A 156 -1.72 -5.71 8.81
C ARG A 156 -2.70 -4.57 9.01
N ASP A 157 -3.11 -4.29 10.23
CA ASP A 157 -4.04 -3.22 10.55
C ASP A 157 -3.42 -1.83 10.30
N ILE A 158 -2.15 -1.63 10.63
CA ILE A 158 -1.42 -0.40 10.30
C ILE A 158 -1.42 -0.21 8.79
N ARG A 159 -0.90 -1.17 8.01
CA ARG A 159 -0.80 -1.04 6.55
C ARG A 159 -2.16 -0.87 5.88
N ARG A 160 -3.18 -1.60 6.34
CA ARG A 160 -4.56 -1.43 5.85
C ARG A 160 -5.06 0.00 6.06
N LYS A 161 -4.86 0.58 7.24
CA LYS A 161 -5.25 1.97 7.54
C LYS A 161 -4.48 2.98 6.70
N VAL A 162 -3.17 2.79 6.50
CA VAL A 162 -2.34 3.63 5.62
C VAL A 162 -2.93 3.68 4.22
N VAL A 163 -3.17 2.50 3.63
CA VAL A 163 -3.70 2.36 2.27
C VAL A 163 -5.11 2.91 2.16
N GLN A 164 -5.95 2.68 3.17
CA GLN A 164 -7.32 3.20 3.22
C GLN A 164 -7.33 4.74 3.20
N ILE A 165 -6.58 5.39 4.10
CA ILE A 165 -6.54 6.85 4.17
C ILE A 165 -5.96 7.45 2.88
N ALA A 166 -4.95 6.81 2.29
CA ALA A 166 -4.42 7.23 0.98
C ALA A 166 -5.49 7.15 -0.13
N ALA A 167 -6.28 6.07 -0.15
CA ALA A 167 -7.37 5.91 -1.11
C ALA A 167 -8.47 6.98 -0.91
N GLU A 168 -8.82 7.29 0.34
CA GLU A 168 -9.78 8.35 0.69
C GLU A 168 -9.30 9.73 0.22
N ARG A 169 -7.99 10.01 0.30
CA ARG A 169 -7.35 11.22 -0.25
C ARG A 169 -7.28 11.24 -1.78
N GLY A 170 -7.60 10.12 -2.44
CA GLY A 170 -7.65 10.02 -3.89
C GLY A 170 -6.33 9.67 -4.57
N VAL A 171 -5.37 9.13 -3.84
CA VAL A 171 -4.11 8.62 -4.41
C VAL A 171 -4.40 7.41 -5.32
N ALA A 172 -3.79 7.38 -6.50
CA ALA A 172 -3.98 6.36 -7.52
C ALA A 172 -5.47 6.12 -7.86
N LYS A 173 -6.25 7.20 -8.08
CA LYS A 173 -7.57 7.12 -8.71
C LYS A 173 -7.38 6.94 -10.22
N GLN A 174 -7.82 5.82 -10.78
CA GLN A 174 -7.90 5.70 -12.23
C GLN A 174 -8.81 6.80 -12.78
N PRO A 175 -8.41 7.53 -13.84
CA PRO A 175 -9.37 8.30 -14.61
C PRO A 175 -10.40 7.32 -15.16
N ARG A 176 -11.68 7.60 -14.91
CA ARG A 176 -12.83 6.75 -15.26
C ARG A 176 -13.09 6.61 -16.78
N SER A 177 -12.10 6.96 -17.61
CA SER A 177 -12.22 7.16 -19.06
C SER A 177 -11.22 6.26 -19.80
N ARG A 178 -11.60 5.00 -20.01
CA ARG A 178 -11.17 4.20 -21.16
C ARG A 178 -12.01 2.93 -21.37
N SER A 179 -12.80 2.52 -20.37
CA SER A 179 -13.65 1.32 -20.45
C SER A 179 -15.00 1.53 -21.17
N LYS A 180 -15.34 2.77 -21.57
CA LYS A 180 -16.60 3.06 -22.29
C LYS A 180 -16.43 3.33 -23.79
N ALA A 181 -15.19 3.43 -24.29
CA ALA A 181 -14.94 3.77 -25.69
C ALA A 181 -14.69 2.54 -26.60
N VAL A 182 -14.82 1.31 -26.08
CA VAL A 182 -14.60 0.08 -26.88
C VAL A 182 -15.91 -0.64 -27.21
N ASP A 183 -17.02 -0.33 -26.51
CA ASP A 183 -18.34 -0.93 -26.79
C ASP A 183 -19.19 -0.13 -27.80
N GLU A 184 -18.83 1.12 -28.12
CA GLU A 184 -19.58 1.93 -29.12
C GLU A 184 -19.07 1.74 -30.56
N ASP A 185 -17.82 1.32 -30.77
CA ASP A 185 -17.25 1.14 -32.12
C ASP A 185 -17.57 -0.23 -32.74
N VAL A 186 -18.09 -1.21 -31.98
CA VAL A 186 -18.53 -2.52 -32.51
C VAL A 186 -20.01 -2.50 -32.93
N ALA A 187 -20.80 -1.56 -32.42
CA ALA A 187 -22.23 -1.47 -32.72
C ALA A 187 -22.56 -0.75 -34.04
N THR A 188 -21.57 -0.14 -34.71
CA THR A 188 -21.82 0.73 -35.89
C THR A 188 -21.39 0.07 -37.22
N ILE A 189 -20.98 -1.20 -37.24
CA ILE A 189 -20.49 -1.88 -38.46
C ILE A 189 -21.51 -2.90 -39.03
N SER A 190 -22.71 -3.05 -38.45
CA SER A 190 -23.67 -4.09 -38.87
C SER A 190 -24.94 -3.60 -39.61
N GLU A 191 -24.99 -2.39 -40.14
CA GLU A 191 -26.19 -1.89 -40.87
C GLU A 191 -25.99 -1.52 -42.36
N GLU A 192 -24.80 -1.73 -42.93
CA GLU A 192 -24.56 -1.52 -44.37
C GLU A 192 -24.36 -2.84 -45.11
N GLU A 193 -25.42 -3.64 -45.29
CA GLU A 193 -25.53 -4.60 -46.39
C GLU A 193 -26.96 -5.14 -46.51
N GLN A 194 -27.83 -4.41 -47.23
CA GLN A 194 -28.97 -5.02 -47.92
C GLN A 194 -29.34 -4.17 -49.14
N GLU A 195 -28.62 -4.42 -50.24
CA GLU A 195 -28.94 -3.96 -51.58
C GLU A 195 -30.28 -4.53 -52.07
N HIS A 196 -31.20 -3.61 -52.37
CA HIS A 196 -31.82 -3.44 -53.69
C HIS A 196 -32.40 -4.67 -54.42
N ILE A 197 -33.74 -4.80 -54.43
CA ILE A 197 -34.50 -5.49 -55.48
C ILE A 197 -35.54 -4.50 -56.04
N PRO A 198 -35.60 -4.23 -57.36
CA PRO A 198 -36.42 -3.17 -57.92
C PRO A 198 -37.87 -3.58 -58.20
N TYR A 199 -38.75 -2.57 -58.15
CA TYR A 199 -40.20 -2.60 -58.31
C TYR A 199 -40.72 -3.18 -59.64
N GLY A 200 -41.92 -3.77 -59.58
CA GLY A 200 -42.89 -3.80 -60.68
C GLY A 200 -44.33 -3.83 -60.13
N PRO A 201 -45.23 -2.89 -60.50
CA PRO A 201 -46.60 -2.86 -59.99
C PRO A 201 -47.57 -3.55 -60.98
N LEU A 202 -48.48 -4.39 -60.47
CA LEU A 202 -49.68 -4.79 -61.20
C LEU A 202 -50.91 -4.79 -60.27
N GLN A 203 -51.95 -4.10 -60.75
CA GLN A 203 -53.26 -3.92 -60.14
C GLN A 203 -54.17 -5.17 -60.28
N MET A 204 -55.27 -5.15 -59.51
CA MET A 204 -56.55 -5.89 -59.66
C MET A 204 -56.56 -7.35 -59.17
N SER A 205 -57.63 -7.88 -58.54
CA SER A 205 -58.99 -7.41 -58.26
C SER A 205 -59.63 -8.20 -57.09
N LEU A 206 -60.66 -7.58 -56.53
CA LEU A 206 -61.77 -8.04 -55.69
C LEU A 206 -62.38 -9.45 -55.97
N LEU A 207 -63.01 -9.99 -54.89
CA LEU A 207 -64.00 -11.11 -54.80
C LEU A 207 -63.37 -12.53 -54.85
N ASP A 208 -63.74 -13.54 -54.05
CA ASP A 208 -64.98 -13.91 -53.35
C ASP A 208 -64.68 -14.97 -52.24
N LEU A 209 -65.57 -15.04 -51.24
CA LEU A 209 -66.23 -16.21 -50.60
C LEU A 209 -65.52 -17.59 -50.74
N GLY A 210 -65.37 -18.46 -49.72
CA GLY A 210 -66.12 -18.74 -48.50
C GLY A 210 -65.82 -20.19 -48.07
N GLU A 211 -66.27 -20.54 -46.86
CA GLU A 211 -66.27 -21.86 -46.16
C GLU A 211 -64.93 -22.45 -45.68
#